data_AF-A0A945ZHD1-F1
#
_entry.id   AF-A0A945ZHD1-F1
#
_cell.length_a   1.000
_cell.length_b   1.000
_cell.length_c   1.000
_cell.angle_alpha   90.00
_cell.angle_beta   90.00
_cell.angle_gamma   90.00
#
_symmetry.space_group_name_H-M   'P 1'
#
loop_
_entity.id
_entity.type
_entity.pdbx_description
1 polymer ?
#
loop_
_entity_poly.entity_id
_entity_poly.type
_entity_poly.pdbx_seq_one_letter_code
_entity_poly.pdbx_strand_id
1 'polypeptide(L)'
;NHSSEDKGKAGRSAPGKERWKAPVEHVRELVDLHNDDGMIAGVERVRLIEGDVLETLPRFVADNPGLRVSLLHLDADLHDPTRAALDFVYPLLVPGGIVCIDEYGMVPWEGEASAVDRFLDTLERRPEMNRFPFSARPGGYFIKE
;
A
#
# COMPACT_ATOMS: atom_id res chain seq x y z
N ASN A 1 -15.18 47.81 -3.26
CA ASN A 1 -14.89 47.39 -4.64
C ASN A 1 -13.51 46.76 -4.67
N HIS A 2 -13.28 45.46 -4.82
CA HIS A 2 -14.11 44.32 -5.20
C HIS A 2 -13.68 43.11 -4.34
N SER A 3 -14.66 42.37 -3.82
CA SER A 3 -14.50 40.97 -3.43
C SER A 3 -14.67 40.11 -4.68
N SER A 4 -13.89 39.05 -4.82
CA SER A 4 -14.32 37.87 -5.58
C SER A 4 -13.61 36.63 -5.04
N GLU A 5 -14.39 35.82 -4.35
CA GLU A 5 -14.18 34.42 -4.02
C GLU A 5 -13.89 33.63 -5.31
N ASP A 6 -12.87 32.78 -5.33
CA ASP A 6 -12.74 31.75 -6.36
C ASP A 6 -13.14 30.40 -5.74
N LYS A 7 -14.34 29.97 -6.10
CA LYS A 7 -14.97 28.72 -5.64
C LYS A 7 -14.47 27.55 -6.50
N GLY A 8 -14.31 26.42 -5.82
CA GLY A 8 -13.71 25.20 -6.34
C GLY A 8 -14.20 24.75 -7.72
N LYS A 9 -13.24 24.31 -8.54
CA LYS A 9 -13.49 23.43 -9.67
C LYS A 9 -13.36 21.98 -9.20
N ALA A 10 -14.49 21.42 -8.77
CA ALA A 10 -14.69 19.97 -8.77
C ALA A 10 -14.50 19.49 -10.22
N GLY A 11 -13.46 18.70 -10.46
CA GLY A 11 -13.23 18.04 -11.73
C GLY A 11 -14.45 17.19 -12.10
N ARG A 12 -15.07 17.50 -13.23
CA ARG A 12 -16.16 16.67 -13.79
C ARG A 12 -15.59 15.30 -14.12
N SER A 13 -16.06 14.26 -13.44
CA SER A 13 -15.78 12.88 -13.79
C SER A 13 -16.35 12.57 -15.18
N ALA A 14 -15.50 12.10 -16.09
CA ALA A 14 -15.94 11.63 -17.40
C ALA A 14 -16.91 10.43 -17.23
N PRO A 15 -18.03 10.38 -17.98
CA PRO A 15 -19.00 9.30 -17.84
C PRO A 15 -18.52 8.01 -18.53
N GLY A 16 -18.62 6.88 -17.82
CA GLY A 16 -18.83 5.58 -18.44
C GLY A 16 -17.60 4.78 -18.88
N LYS A 17 -16.58 4.62 -18.03
CA LYS A 17 -15.74 3.42 -18.11
C LYS A 17 -16.20 2.46 -17.03
N GLU A 18 -16.72 1.29 -17.41
CA GLU A 18 -16.85 0.17 -16.49
C GLU A 18 -15.49 -0.02 -15.81
N ARG A 19 -15.43 0.26 -14.51
CA ARG A 19 -14.24 -0.01 -13.71
C ARG A 19 -14.16 -1.52 -13.62
N TRP A 20 -13.01 -2.11 -13.95
CA TRP A 20 -12.78 -3.53 -13.73
C TRP A 20 -13.07 -3.83 -12.25
N LYS A 21 -14.03 -4.73 -12.01
CA LYS A 21 -14.40 -5.18 -10.68
C LYS A 21 -14.37 -6.69 -10.69
N ALA A 22 -13.49 -7.27 -9.88
CA ALA A 22 -13.63 -8.67 -9.52
C ALA A 22 -14.82 -8.78 -8.55
N PRO A 23 -15.75 -9.73 -8.74
CA PRO A 23 -16.75 -10.03 -7.72
C PRO A 23 -16.03 -10.44 -6.44
N VAL A 24 -16.34 -9.79 -5.31
CA VAL A 24 -15.69 -10.06 -4.01
C VAL A 24 -15.78 -11.54 -3.66
N GLU A 25 -16.92 -12.16 -3.98
CA GLU A 25 -17.19 -13.57 -3.70
C GLU A 25 -16.27 -14.50 -4.47
N HIS A 26 -15.89 -14.12 -5.69
CA HIS A 26 -14.92 -14.88 -6.49
C HIS A 26 -13.52 -14.76 -5.89
N VAL A 27 -13.13 -13.56 -5.42
CA VAL A 27 -11.82 -13.36 -4.77
C VAL A 27 -11.74 -14.18 -3.47
N ARG A 28 -12.82 -14.20 -2.68
CA ARG A 28 -12.94 -15.03 -1.48
C ARG A 28 -12.80 -16.51 -1.80
N GLU A 29 -13.55 -17.00 -2.80
CA GLU A 29 -13.46 -18.40 -3.25
C GLU A 29 -12.04 -18.81 -3.64
N LEU A 30 -11.33 -17.95 -4.39
CA LEU A 30 -9.92 -18.21 -4.76
C LEU A 30 -8.99 -18.24 -3.54
N VAL A 31 -9.22 -17.40 -2.54
CA VAL A 31 -8.44 -17.40 -1.30
C VAL A 31 -8.74 -18.64 -0.46
N ASP A 32 -10.00 -19.04 -0.36
CA ASP A 32 -10.39 -20.26 0.35
C ASP A 32 -9.74 -21.48 -0.30
N LEU A 33 -9.81 -21.61 -1.63
CA LEU A 33 -9.13 -22.67 -2.38
C LEU A 33 -7.61 -22.66 -2.17
N HIS A 34 -6.97 -21.49 -2.12
CA HIS A 34 -5.53 -21.39 -1.88
C HIS A 34 -5.14 -21.80 -0.45
N ASN A 35 -5.99 -21.47 0.52
CA ASN A 35 -5.80 -21.88 1.91
C ASN A 35 -5.98 -23.40 2.06
N ASP A 36 -6.97 -23.98 1.37
CA ASP A 36 -7.27 -25.42 1.38
C ASP A 36 -6.17 -26.26 0.68
N ASP A 37 -5.51 -25.73 -0.35
CA ASP A 37 -4.36 -26.35 -1.01
C ASP A 37 -3.05 -26.27 -0.18
N GLY A 38 -3.14 -25.86 1.09
CA GLY A 38 -2.02 -25.77 2.00
C GLY A 38 -1.45 -27.14 2.40
N MET A 39 -0.10 -27.23 2.44
CA MET A 39 0.61 -28.43 2.92
C MET A 39 0.28 -28.81 4.38
N ILE A 40 -0.13 -27.85 5.20
CA ILE A 40 -0.51 -28.05 6.60
C ILE A 40 -1.99 -27.66 6.73
N ALA A 41 -2.83 -28.65 6.98
CA ALA A 41 -4.27 -28.44 7.12
C ALA A 41 -4.59 -27.48 8.27
N GLY A 42 -5.51 -26.55 8.03
CA GLY A 42 -5.99 -25.59 9.02
C GLY A 42 -5.08 -24.40 9.28
N VAL A 43 -3.97 -24.25 8.55
CA VAL A 43 -3.13 -23.04 8.61
C VAL A 43 -3.57 -22.06 7.55
N GLU A 44 -4.02 -20.88 7.98
CA GLU A 44 -4.33 -19.76 7.07
C GLU A 44 -3.05 -19.23 6.42
N ARG A 45 -3.03 -19.20 5.08
CA ARG A 45 -1.89 -18.72 4.28
C ARG A 45 -2.14 -17.33 3.71
N VAL A 46 -3.39 -17.03 3.39
CA VAL A 46 -3.83 -15.76 2.85
C VAL A 46 -5.03 -15.28 3.64
N ARG A 47 -4.93 -14.04 4.14
CA ARG A 47 -6.02 -13.33 4.81
C ARG A 47 -6.35 -12.07 4.01
N LEU A 48 -7.62 -11.93 3.63
CA LEU A 48 -8.13 -10.70 3.02
C LEU A 48 -8.76 -9.83 4.10
N ILE A 49 -8.34 -8.57 4.17
CA ILE A 49 -8.91 -7.58 5.07
C ILE A 49 -9.73 -6.60 4.24
N GLU A 50 -11.05 -6.65 4.38
CA GLU A 50 -11.96 -5.74 3.69
C GLU A 50 -12.13 -4.45 4.51
N GLY A 51 -12.01 -3.30 3.85
CA GLY A 51 -12.32 -1.99 4.42
C GLY A 51 -11.32 -0.91 4.01
N ASP A 52 -11.47 0.27 4.60
CA ASP A 52 -10.49 1.35 4.48
C ASP A 52 -9.22 0.97 5.26
N VAL A 53 -8.06 1.06 4.63
CA VAL A 53 -6.78 0.74 5.27
C VAL A 53 -6.50 1.62 6.48
N LEU A 54 -7.00 2.87 6.50
CA LEU A 54 -6.82 3.79 7.62
C LEU A 54 -7.55 3.31 8.89
N GLU A 55 -8.63 2.55 8.72
CA GLU A 55 -9.39 1.98 9.83
C GLU A 55 -8.94 0.56 10.17
N THR A 56 -8.71 -0.24 9.13
CA THR A 56 -8.48 -1.68 9.27
C THR A 56 -7.04 -2.02 9.66
N LEU A 57 -6.05 -1.29 9.16
CA LEU A 57 -4.64 -1.61 9.40
C LEU A 57 -4.22 -1.42 10.88
N PRO A 58 -4.57 -0.33 11.57
CA PRO A 58 -4.22 -0.18 12.99
C PRO A 58 -4.82 -1.31 13.84
N ARG A 59 -6.07 -1.69 13.55
CA ARG A 59 -6.74 -2.81 14.21
C ARG A 59 -6.05 -4.14 13.90
N PHE A 60 -5.72 -4.40 12.64
CA PHE A 60 -5.02 -5.61 12.23
C PHE A 60 -3.68 -5.77 12.97
N VAL A 61 -2.89 -4.70 13.06
CA VAL A 61 -1.61 -4.74 13.80
C VAL A 61 -1.84 -5.01 15.30
N ALA A 62 -2.85 -4.38 15.91
CA ALA A 62 -3.18 -4.61 17.32
C ALA A 62 -3.65 -6.05 17.60
N ASP A 63 -4.44 -6.62 16.70
CA ASP A 63 -5.01 -7.98 16.82
C ASP A 63 -3.98 -9.09 16.55
N ASN A 64 -2.80 -8.77 16.01
CA ASN A 64 -1.76 -9.75 15.65
C ASN A 64 -0.43 -9.44 16.36
N PRO A 65 -0.37 -9.57 17.70
CA PRO A 65 0.86 -9.31 18.44
C PRO A 65 1.97 -10.29 18.04
N GLY A 66 3.17 -9.76 17.85
CA GLY A 66 4.32 -10.56 17.42
C GLY A 66 4.42 -10.78 15.90
N LEU A 67 3.52 -10.19 15.10
CA LEU A 67 3.62 -10.18 13.64
C LEU A 67 5.02 -9.70 13.20
N ARG A 68 5.54 -10.38 12.18
CA ARG A 68 6.80 -10.04 11.51
C ARG A 68 6.55 -10.04 10.01
N VAL A 69 7.10 -9.03 9.34
CA VAL A 69 6.89 -8.82 7.91
C VAL A 69 8.25 -8.86 7.20
N SER A 70 8.36 -9.68 6.16
CA SER A 70 9.55 -9.73 5.30
C SER A 70 9.41 -8.83 4.07
N LEU A 71 8.18 -8.57 3.63
CA LEU A 71 7.86 -7.76 2.47
C LEU A 71 6.62 -6.91 2.76
N LEU A 72 6.74 -5.61 2.57
CA LEU A 72 5.63 -4.66 2.48
C LEU A 72 5.53 -4.19 1.03
N HIS A 73 4.42 -4.46 0.36
CA HIS A 73 4.15 -4.03 -1.01
C HIS A 73 3.05 -2.96 -1.00
N LEU A 74 3.36 -1.76 -1.48
CA LEU A 74 2.48 -0.60 -1.48
C LEU A 74 2.02 -0.31 -2.91
N ASP A 75 0.70 -0.29 -3.09
CA ASP A 75 -0.02 -0.06 -4.36
C ASP A 75 -1.38 0.57 -4.00
N ALA A 76 -1.32 1.75 -3.40
CA ALA A 76 -2.48 2.47 -2.88
C ALA A 76 -2.75 3.79 -3.61
N ASP A 77 -1.83 4.22 -4.48
CA ASP A 77 -1.79 5.47 -5.26
C ASP A 77 -1.74 6.77 -4.42
N LEU A 78 -2.32 6.73 -3.22
CA LEU A 78 -2.64 7.88 -2.38
C LEU A 78 -1.67 8.03 -1.21
N HIS A 79 -1.44 9.28 -0.80
CA HIS A 79 -0.52 9.63 0.27
C HIS A 79 -0.91 9.00 1.62
N ASP A 80 -2.13 9.25 2.09
CA ASP A 80 -2.55 8.87 3.45
C ASP A 80 -2.54 7.35 3.70
N PRO A 81 -3.09 6.48 2.82
CA PRO A 81 -3.02 5.03 3.03
C PRO A 81 -1.58 4.51 2.95
N THR A 82 -0.76 5.04 2.04
CA THR A 82 0.67 4.70 1.93
C THR A 82 1.41 5.06 3.22
N ARG A 83 1.14 6.27 3.75
CA ARG A 83 1.74 6.76 4.98
C ARG A 83 1.34 5.91 6.18
N ALA A 84 0.07 5.56 6.31
CA ALA A 84 -0.41 4.69 7.37
C ALA A 84 0.25 3.30 7.31
N ALA A 85 0.38 2.73 6.10
CA ALA A 85 1.08 1.46 5.91
C ALA A 85 2.53 1.51 6.41
N LEU A 86 3.26 2.58 6.09
CA LEU A 86 4.62 2.80 6.58
C LEU A 86 4.66 2.97 8.10
N ASP A 87 3.82 3.83 8.68
CA ASP A 87 3.84 4.12 10.11
C ASP A 87 3.50 2.87 10.96
N PHE A 88 2.55 2.03 10.53
CA PHE A 88 2.11 0.86 11.29
C PHE A 88 2.89 -0.43 10.97
N VAL A 89 3.32 -0.63 9.72
CA VAL A 89 3.93 -1.90 9.29
C VAL A 89 5.45 -1.83 9.23
N TYR A 90 6.05 -0.68 8.90
CA TYR A 90 7.52 -0.54 8.87
C TYR A 90 8.21 -0.98 10.18
N PRO A 91 7.67 -0.67 11.38
CA PRO A 91 8.24 -1.15 12.64
C PRO A 91 8.25 -2.68 12.76
N LEU A 92 7.30 -3.37 12.11
CA LEU A 92 7.13 -4.83 12.14
C LEU A 92 8.01 -5.55 11.11
N LEU A 93 8.60 -4.82 10.15
CA LEU A 93 9.53 -5.41 9.20
C LEU A 93 10.76 -5.96 9.92
N VAL A 94 11.20 -7.14 9.50
CA VAL A 94 12.49 -7.69 9.95
C VAL A 94 13.66 -6.96 9.30
N PRO A 95 14.86 -6.93 9.92
CA PRO A 95 16.08 -6.50 9.24
C PRO A 95 16.29 -7.31 7.95
N GLY A 96 16.67 -6.63 6.87
CA GLY A 96 16.73 -7.20 5.51
C GLY A 96 15.37 -7.32 4.82
N GLY A 97 14.27 -6.94 5.49
CA GLY A 97 12.94 -6.89 4.90
C GLY A 97 12.85 -5.79 3.82
N ILE A 98 11.95 -5.99 2.86
CA ILE A 98 11.83 -5.12 1.69
C ILE A 98 10.54 -4.30 1.77
N VAL A 99 10.62 -3.02 1.44
CA VAL A 99 9.46 -2.20 1.13
C VAL A 99 9.47 -1.93 -0.38
N CYS A 100 8.44 -2.39 -1.08
CA CYS A 100 8.21 -2.16 -2.51
C CYS A 100 7.08 -1.14 -2.68
N ILE A 101 7.23 -0.25 -3.66
CA ILE A 101 6.30 0.84 -3.96
C ILE A 101 6.03 0.81 -5.47
N ASP A 102 4.77 0.62 -5.87
CA ASP A 102 4.41 0.43 -7.28
C ASP A 102 4.58 1.72 -8.10
N GLU A 103 4.15 2.87 -7.56
CA GLU A 103 4.05 4.13 -8.31
C GLU A 103 5.01 5.24 -7.82
N TYR A 104 6.10 4.90 -7.13
CA TYR A 104 7.01 5.87 -6.48
C TYR A 104 7.48 7.05 -7.37
N GLY A 105 7.76 6.81 -8.65
CA GLY A 105 8.20 7.83 -9.60
C GLY A 105 7.16 8.14 -10.69
N MET A 106 5.89 7.79 -10.49
CA MET A 106 4.87 7.95 -11.51
C MET A 106 4.20 9.33 -11.42
N VAL A 107 4.34 10.15 -12.46
CA VAL A 107 3.66 11.44 -12.59
C VAL A 107 2.34 11.23 -13.36
N PRO A 108 1.19 11.77 -12.92
CA PRO A 108 0.98 12.73 -11.81
C PRO A 108 0.65 12.10 -10.44
N TRP A 109 0.83 10.79 -10.25
CA TRP A 109 0.47 10.05 -9.04
C TRP A 109 1.52 10.19 -7.93
N GLU A 110 1.75 11.42 -7.50
CA GLU A 110 2.81 11.78 -6.54
C GLU A 110 2.48 11.41 -5.07
N GLY A 111 1.29 10.84 -4.83
CA GLY A 111 0.80 10.51 -3.49
C GLY A 111 1.73 9.54 -2.75
N GLU A 112 2.05 8.42 -3.39
CA GLU A 112 2.97 7.42 -2.82
C GLU A 112 4.38 7.99 -2.62
N ALA A 113 4.90 8.65 -3.65
CA ALA A 113 6.22 9.29 -3.64
C ALA A 113 6.39 10.21 -2.42
N SER A 114 5.42 11.11 -2.25
CA SER A 114 5.43 12.10 -1.17
C SER A 114 5.32 11.45 0.22
N ALA A 115 4.47 10.43 0.37
CA ALA A 115 4.29 9.71 1.62
C ALA A 115 5.59 8.98 2.02
N VAL A 116 6.21 8.29 1.06
CA VAL A 116 7.46 7.55 1.24
C VAL A 116 8.58 8.52 1.60
N ASP A 117 8.80 9.58 0.82
CA ASP A 117 9.88 10.54 1.08
C ASP A 117 9.76 11.18 2.47
N ARG A 118 8.56 11.64 2.83
CA ARG A 118 8.30 12.22 4.15
C ARG A 118 8.50 11.23 5.29
N PHE A 119 8.19 9.95 5.07
CA PHE A 119 8.42 8.92 6.06
C PHE A 119 9.92 8.62 6.21
N LEU A 120 10.63 8.48 5.10
CA LEU A 120 12.07 8.21 5.10
C LEU A 120 12.87 9.31 5.79
N ASP A 121 12.44 10.57 5.66
CA ASP A 121 13.05 11.71 6.34
C ASP A 121 12.85 11.69 7.88
N THR A 122 11.95 10.85 8.40
CA THR A 122 11.79 10.63 9.85
C THR A 122 12.76 9.58 10.41
N LEU A 123 13.41 8.81 9.54
CA LEU A 123 14.34 7.76 9.96
C LEU A 123 15.72 8.35 10.25
N GLU A 124 16.42 7.81 11.25
CA GLU A 124 17.80 8.21 11.56
C GLU A 124 18.75 7.98 10.39
N ARG A 125 18.51 6.89 9.64
CA ARG A 125 19.24 6.53 8.43
C ARG A 125 18.26 6.29 7.31
N ARG A 126 18.34 7.15 6.29
CA ARG A 126 17.54 7.02 5.07
C ARG A 126 18.06 5.86 4.23
N PRO A 127 17.28 4.80 4.02
CA PRO A 127 17.64 3.69 3.14
C PRO A 127 17.81 4.16 1.69
N GLU A 128 18.66 3.46 0.94
CA GLU A 128 18.82 3.71 -0.48
C GLU A 128 17.61 3.20 -1.26
N MET A 129 17.02 4.08 -2.08
CA MET A 129 15.94 3.72 -2.99
C MET A 129 16.53 3.08 -4.24
N ASN A 130 16.03 1.88 -4.57
CA ASN A 130 16.46 1.09 -5.71
C ASN A 130 15.37 1.02 -6.77
N ARG A 131 15.79 0.91 -8.03
CA ARG A 131 14.92 0.67 -9.19
C ARG A 131 14.91 -0.81 -9.56
N PHE A 132 13.78 -1.31 -10.05
CA PHE A 132 13.72 -2.64 -10.64
C PHE A 132 14.42 -2.64 -12.01
N PRO A 133 15.52 -3.39 -12.21
CA PRO A 133 16.26 -3.37 -13.47
C PRO A 133 15.46 -3.92 -14.65
N PHE A 134 14.44 -4.73 -14.37
CA PHE A 134 13.57 -5.38 -15.35
C PHE A 134 12.25 -4.61 -15.61
N SER A 135 11.94 -3.56 -14.83
CA SER A 135 10.69 -2.82 -14.97
C SER A 135 10.92 -1.49 -15.70
N ALA A 136 10.05 -1.21 -16.66
CA ALA A 136 9.95 0.11 -17.30
C ALA A 136 9.02 1.06 -16.53
N ARG A 137 8.22 0.54 -15.58
CA ARG A 137 7.42 1.38 -14.69
C ARG A 137 8.31 2.01 -13.61
N PRO A 138 8.07 3.27 -13.25
CA PRO A 138 8.88 3.99 -12.27
C PRO A 138 8.52 3.59 -10.82
N GLY A 139 8.44 2.29 -10.53
CA GLY A 139 8.34 1.79 -9.17
C GLY A 139 9.71 1.77 -8.48
N GLY A 140 9.71 1.56 -7.17
CA GLY A 140 10.92 1.54 -6.36
C GLY A 140 10.84 0.54 -5.23
N TYR A 141 11.99 0.20 -4.66
CA TYR A 141 12.05 -0.55 -3.41
C TYR A 141 13.25 -0.12 -2.58
N PHE A 142 13.17 -0.33 -1.27
CA PHE A 142 14.31 -0.19 -0.38
C PHE A 142 14.33 -1.33 0.63
N ILE A 143 15.51 -1.55 1.22
CA ILE A 143 15.74 -2.61 2.19
C ILE A 143 15.84 -1.97 3.57
N LYS A 144 15.10 -2.51 4.54
CA LYS A 144 15.21 -2.14 5.95
C LYS A 144 16.52 -2.68 6.49
N GLU A 145 17.35 -1.78 7.03
CA GLU A 145 18.60 -2.15 7.70
C GLU A 145 18.38 -2.82 9.07
#